data_AF-B2U7K2-F1
#
_entry.id   AF-B2U7K2-F1
#
_cell.length_a   1.000
_cell.length_b   1.000
_cell.length_c   1.000
_cell.angle_alpha   90.00
_cell.angle_beta   90.00
_cell.angle_gamma   90.00
#
_symmetry.space_group_name_H-M   'P 1'
#
loop_
_entity.id
_entity.type
_entity.pdbx_description
1 polymer ?
#
loop_
_entity_poly.entity_id
_entity_poly.type
_entity_poly.pdbx_seq_one_letter_code
_entity_poly.pdbx_strand_id
1 'polypeptide(L)'
;MDARDRESSAREASAHRRPHGRATPPDFDAAHFRHALSQFATGVTVVTTRSEGRPGTPAFVGVTASSFNSVSLDPPLVLWSLGVQANSFPLFHAGSHYVINVLAADQLALCKRFATLKGDRFANIDYRLSPTGLPILGQSLAWFECHNRSRYDEGDHVIFVGEVERCGVIDANGAPLVFHRGAFSSLTRIGD
;
A
#
# COMPACT_ATOMS: atom_id res chain seq x y z
N MET A 1 10.15 48.30 -2.14
CA MET A 1 10.09 46.84 -2.38
C MET A 1 11.45 46.46 -2.90
N ASP A 2 12.37 46.18 -1.97
CA ASP A 2 13.83 46.20 -2.21
C ASP A 2 14.31 44.85 -2.76
N ALA A 3 15.18 44.89 -3.77
CA ALA A 3 15.70 43.72 -4.49
C ALA A 3 16.58 42.82 -3.60
N ARG A 4 16.92 43.27 -2.40
CA ARG A 4 17.78 42.58 -1.42
C ARG A 4 17.08 41.47 -0.63
N ASP A 5 15.76 41.47 -0.53
CA ASP A 5 15.01 40.40 0.19
C ASP A 5 14.83 39.13 -0.66
N ARG A 6 14.93 39.23 -2.00
CA ARG A 6 14.81 38.07 -2.90
C ARG A 6 16.10 37.26 -3.02
N GLU A 7 17.26 37.86 -2.78
CA GLU A 7 18.56 37.16 -2.79
C GLU A 7 18.85 36.41 -1.49
N SER A 8 18.25 36.80 -0.37
CA SER A 8 18.37 36.08 0.91
C SER A 8 17.56 34.77 0.90
N SER A 9 16.38 34.77 0.28
CA SER A 9 15.52 33.58 0.20
C SER A 9 16.03 32.50 -0.78
N ALA A 10 16.96 32.83 -1.68
CA ALA A 10 17.52 31.88 -2.65
C ALA A 10 18.77 31.14 -2.12
N ARG A 11 19.33 31.56 -0.98
CA ARG A 11 20.56 30.97 -0.40
C ARG A 11 20.33 29.90 0.67
N GLU A 12 19.09 29.70 1.13
CA GLU A 12 18.75 28.69 2.14
C GLU A 12 18.14 27.40 1.57
N ALA A 13 17.85 27.32 0.26
CA ALA A 13 17.29 26.13 -0.38
C ALA A 13 18.33 25.10 -0.84
N SER A 14 19.59 25.20 -0.41
CA SER A 14 20.70 24.38 -0.93
C SER A 14 21.62 23.83 0.18
N ALA A 15 21.03 23.27 1.25
CA ALA A 15 21.80 22.82 2.42
C ALA A 15 21.68 21.33 2.78
N HIS A 16 21.11 20.45 1.95
CA HIS A 16 21.05 19.02 2.30
C HIS A 16 21.15 17.98 1.18
N ARG A 17 21.76 18.30 0.03
CA ARG A 17 22.20 17.25 -0.89
C ARG A 17 23.62 16.83 -0.54
N ARG A 18 23.77 16.06 0.54
CA ARG A 18 24.98 15.23 0.68
C ARG A 18 25.01 14.30 -0.54
N PRO A 19 26.13 14.19 -1.28
CA PRO A 19 26.25 13.14 -2.27
C PRO A 19 26.13 11.81 -1.50
N HIS A 20 25.00 11.14 -1.66
CA HIS A 20 24.86 9.78 -1.15
C HIS A 20 25.93 8.95 -1.84
N GLY A 21 26.96 8.55 -1.09
CA GLY A 21 27.92 7.57 -1.57
C GLY A 21 27.16 6.37 -2.11
N ARG A 22 27.58 5.82 -3.24
CA ARG A 22 26.98 4.60 -3.78
C ARG A 22 27.09 3.50 -2.73
N ALA A 23 26.00 2.75 -2.54
CA ALA A 23 26.02 1.56 -1.70
C ALA A 23 27.06 0.56 -2.22
N THR A 24 27.71 -0.16 -1.29
CA THR A 24 28.54 -1.32 -1.64
C THR A 24 27.67 -2.38 -2.32
N PRO A 25 28.20 -3.14 -3.31
CA PRO A 25 27.46 -4.23 -3.91
C PRO A 25 27.03 -5.28 -2.85
N PRO A 26 25.86 -5.91 -3.03
CA PRO A 26 25.42 -6.97 -2.12
C PRO A 26 26.36 -8.17 -2.20
N ASP A 27 26.61 -8.79 -1.05
CA ASP A 27 27.32 -10.05 -0.89
C ASP A 27 26.37 -11.26 -0.76
N PHE A 28 25.09 -11.06 -1.06
CA PHE A 28 24.02 -12.05 -1.00
C PHE A 28 23.26 -12.15 -2.34
N ASP A 29 22.58 -13.28 -2.55
CA ASP A 29 21.68 -13.47 -3.69
C ASP A 29 20.22 -13.08 -3.37
N ALA A 30 19.36 -13.09 -4.39
CA ALA A 30 17.96 -12.73 -4.25
C ALA A 30 17.16 -13.71 -3.35
N ALA A 31 17.55 -14.99 -3.30
CA ALA A 31 16.86 -15.98 -2.48
C ALA A 31 17.15 -15.74 -0.99
N HIS A 32 18.41 -15.48 -0.64
CA HIS A 32 18.84 -15.12 0.70
C HIS A 32 18.19 -13.81 1.15
N PHE A 33 18.15 -12.79 0.29
CA PHE A 33 17.51 -11.52 0.60
C PHE A 33 16.01 -11.69 0.89
N ARG A 34 15.27 -12.43 0.04
CA ARG A 34 13.84 -12.72 0.27
C ARG A 34 13.63 -13.52 1.56
N HIS A 35 14.52 -14.47 1.87
CA HIS A 35 14.44 -15.22 3.11
C HIS A 35 14.61 -14.32 4.34
N ALA A 36 15.59 -13.42 4.31
CA ALA A 36 15.82 -12.44 5.37
C ALA A 36 14.61 -11.50 5.55
N LEU A 37 14.08 -10.94 4.44
CA LEU A 37 12.85 -10.12 4.47
C LEU A 37 11.66 -10.87 5.08
N SER A 38 11.54 -12.16 4.78
CA SER A 38 10.41 -12.97 5.24
C SER A 38 10.35 -13.21 6.75
N GLN A 39 11.41 -12.88 7.50
CA GLN A 39 11.43 -12.93 8.97
C GLN A 39 10.62 -11.80 9.60
N PHE A 40 10.38 -10.69 8.88
CA PHE A 40 9.52 -9.63 9.34
C PHE A 40 8.06 -9.99 9.05
N ALA A 41 7.34 -10.44 10.09
CA ALA A 41 5.93 -10.74 9.99
C ALA A 41 5.11 -9.45 9.73
N THR A 42 4.15 -9.52 8.83
CA THR A 42 3.28 -8.38 8.50
C THR A 42 1.82 -8.79 8.50
N GLY A 43 0.94 -7.81 8.74
CA GLY A 43 -0.46 -7.94 8.35
C GLY A 43 -0.59 -7.96 6.83
N VAL A 44 -1.73 -8.45 6.34
CA VAL A 44 -2.04 -8.47 4.91
C VAL A 44 -3.12 -7.45 4.59
N THR A 45 -2.94 -6.71 3.50
CA THR A 45 -3.91 -5.74 3.00
C THR A 45 -4.34 -6.06 1.58
N VAL A 46 -5.51 -5.57 1.18
CA VAL A 46 -5.89 -5.41 -0.24
C VAL A 46 -6.07 -3.93 -0.53
N VAL A 47 -5.29 -3.44 -1.49
CA VAL A 47 -5.38 -2.05 -1.97
C VAL A 47 -6.27 -2.02 -3.19
N THR A 48 -7.32 -1.20 -3.17
CA THR A 48 -8.35 -1.11 -4.23
C THR A 48 -8.37 0.28 -4.87
N THR A 49 -8.67 0.33 -6.16
CA THR A 49 -8.91 1.57 -6.90
C THR A 49 -9.84 1.32 -8.10
N ARG A 50 -10.13 2.37 -8.87
CA ARG A 50 -10.91 2.27 -10.12
C ARG A 50 -10.08 1.64 -11.25
N SER A 51 -10.79 0.93 -12.12
CA SER A 51 -10.25 0.48 -13.42
C SER A 51 -10.38 1.59 -14.48
N GLU A 52 -9.85 1.35 -15.69
CA GLU A 52 -9.89 2.29 -16.83
C GLU A 52 -11.30 2.53 -17.41
N GLY A 53 -12.35 1.91 -16.85
CA GLY A 53 -13.74 2.14 -17.26
C GLY A 53 -14.07 1.68 -18.69
N ARG A 54 -13.24 0.82 -19.30
CA ARG A 54 -13.48 0.30 -20.65
C ARG A 54 -14.66 -0.69 -20.63
N PRO A 55 -15.57 -0.67 -21.62
CA PRO A 55 -16.65 -1.64 -21.73
C PRO A 55 -16.11 -3.08 -21.67
N GLY A 56 -16.73 -3.93 -20.85
CA GLY A 56 -16.32 -5.32 -20.66
C GLY A 56 -15.13 -5.53 -19.70
N THR A 57 -14.60 -4.48 -19.08
CA THR A 57 -13.60 -4.59 -17.99
C THR A 57 -14.26 -4.43 -16.62
N PRO A 58 -13.73 -5.07 -15.55
CA PRO A 58 -14.23 -4.83 -14.20
C PRO A 58 -14.12 -3.35 -13.83
N ALA A 59 -15.11 -2.82 -13.09
CA ALA A 59 -15.14 -1.41 -12.67
C ALA A 59 -14.00 -1.05 -11.69
N PHE A 60 -13.49 -2.05 -10.97
CA PHE A 60 -12.49 -1.89 -9.93
C PHE A 60 -11.32 -2.84 -10.12
N VAL A 61 -10.17 -2.43 -9.60
CA VAL A 61 -8.99 -3.27 -9.47
C VAL A 61 -8.58 -3.34 -8.01
N GLY A 62 -8.03 -4.48 -7.61
CA GLY A 62 -7.45 -4.65 -6.29
C GLY A 62 -6.17 -5.48 -6.36
N VAL A 63 -5.28 -5.26 -5.41
CA VAL A 63 -4.01 -5.97 -5.26
C VAL A 63 -3.76 -6.30 -3.80
N THR A 64 -3.37 -7.55 -3.53
CA THR A 64 -2.89 -7.94 -2.20
C THR A 64 -1.50 -7.36 -1.97
N ALA A 65 -1.30 -6.70 -0.82
CA ALA A 65 -0.02 -6.11 -0.43
C ALA A 65 0.28 -6.38 1.04
N SER A 66 1.52 -6.75 1.32
CA SER A 66 2.09 -6.89 2.67
C SER A 66 3.18 -5.84 2.96
N SER A 67 3.36 -4.88 2.05
CA SER A 67 4.30 -3.75 2.13
C SER A 67 3.70 -2.51 2.83
N PHE A 68 2.46 -2.60 3.31
CA PHE A 68 1.78 -1.50 3.99
C PHE A 68 2.45 -1.13 5.32
N ASN A 69 2.55 0.16 5.61
CA ASN A 69 2.95 0.66 6.92
C ASN A 69 2.40 2.08 7.21
N SER A 70 2.34 2.47 8.48
CA SER A 70 2.06 3.84 8.91
C SER A 70 3.30 4.73 8.77
N VAL A 71 3.12 6.02 8.47
CA VAL A 71 4.21 6.99 8.26
C VAL A 71 4.14 8.16 9.21
N SER A 72 2.98 8.81 9.33
CA SER A 72 2.81 10.04 10.10
C SER A 72 1.41 10.12 10.70
N LEU A 73 1.29 10.78 11.85
CA LEU A 73 0.01 11.10 12.48
C LEU A 73 -0.53 12.48 12.04
N ASP A 74 0.35 13.47 11.85
CA ASP A 74 -0.02 14.82 11.40
C ASP A 74 1.00 15.38 10.39
N PRO A 75 0.66 15.45 9.08
CA PRO A 75 -0.58 14.97 8.48
C PRO A 75 -0.68 13.42 8.57
N PRO A 76 -1.89 12.84 8.48
CA PRO A 76 -2.07 11.39 8.60
C PRO A 76 -1.60 10.67 7.33
N LEU A 77 -0.44 10.02 7.40
CA LEU A 77 0.20 9.38 6.25
C LEU A 77 0.40 7.88 6.46
N VAL A 78 0.21 7.13 5.37
CA VAL A 78 0.56 5.72 5.23
C VAL A 78 1.37 5.50 3.97
N LEU A 79 2.03 4.34 3.86
CA LEU A 79 2.70 3.93 2.63
C LEU A 79 2.43 2.48 2.28
N TRP A 80 2.66 2.14 1.02
CA TRP A 80 2.78 0.78 0.52
C TRP A 80 3.57 0.78 -0.79
N SER A 81 3.99 -0.39 -1.25
CA SER A 81 4.80 -0.52 -2.46
C SER A 81 4.18 -1.49 -3.47
N LEU A 82 4.25 -1.14 -4.76
CA LEU A 82 3.76 -1.97 -5.86
C LEU A 82 4.85 -2.15 -6.92
N GLY A 83 5.06 -3.39 -7.36
CA GLY A 83 6.02 -3.71 -8.40
C GLY A 83 5.60 -3.13 -9.74
N VAL A 84 6.54 -2.53 -10.48
CA VAL A 84 6.26 -1.87 -11.77
C VAL A 84 5.76 -2.83 -12.86
N GLN A 85 6.00 -4.13 -12.68
CA GLN A 85 5.55 -5.21 -13.57
C GLN A 85 4.10 -5.65 -13.31
N ALA A 86 3.44 -5.15 -12.26
CA ALA A 86 2.06 -5.51 -11.97
C ALA A 86 1.10 -4.94 -13.03
N ASN A 87 0.17 -5.74 -13.55
CA ASN A 87 -0.84 -5.27 -14.51
C ASN A 87 -1.69 -4.10 -13.98
N SER A 88 -1.84 -3.98 -12.67
CA SER A 88 -2.56 -2.88 -12.02
C SER A 88 -1.69 -1.64 -11.78
N PHE A 89 -0.38 -1.70 -12.04
CA PHE A 89 0.54 -0.60 -11.79
C PHE A 89 0.11 0.70 -12.47
N PRO A 90 -0.24 0.74 -13.79
CA PRO A 90 -0.67 1.98 -14.44
C PRO A 90 -1.87 2.63 -13.76
N LEU A 91 -2.80 1.82 -13.24
CA LEU A 91 -4.02 2.28 -12.56
C LEU A 91 -3.71 2.96 -11.23
N PHE A 92 -2.87 2.36 -10.40
CA PHE A 92 -2.47 2.97 -9.13
C PHE A 92 -1.53 4.15 -9.33
N HIS A 93 -0.64 4.08 -10.33
CA HIS A 93 0.28 5.14 -10.65
C HIS A 93 -0.46 6.40 -11.12
N ALA A 94 -1.41 6.29 -12.05
CA ALA A 94 -2.20 7.42 -12.54
C ALA A 94 -3.36 7.81 -11.59
N GLY A 95 -3.83 6.87 -10.76
CA GLY A 95 -4.99 7.05 -9.89
C GLY A 95 -4.77 8.11 -8.80
N SER A 96 -5.79 8.94 -8.58
CA SER A 96 -5.79 9.98 -7.55
C SER A 96 -6.06 9.45 -6.14
N HIS A 97 -6.79 8.33 -6.03
CA HIS A 97 -7.19 7.75 -4.74
C HIS A 97 -7.11 6.22 -4.78
N TYR A 98 -6.95 5.64 -3.59
CA TYR A 98 -7.05 4.21 -3.35
C TYR A 98 -7.59 3.96 -1.94
N VAL A 99 -8.10 2.75 -1.70
CA VAL A 99 -8.49 2.29 -0.36
C VAL A 99 -7.61 1.12 0.04
N ILE A 100 -7.00 1.20 1.22
CA ILE A 100 -6.27 0.10 1.85
C ILE A 100 -7.23 -0.63 2.78
N ASN A 101 -7.44 -1.94 2.57
CA ASN A 101 -8.30 -2.79 3.40
C ASN A 101 -7.42 -3.78 4.17
N VAL A 102 -7.44 -3.72 5.51
CA VAL A 102 -6.66 -4.61 6.39
C VAL A 102 -7.43 -5.90 6.61
N LEU A 103 -6.86 -7.04 6.23
CA LEU A 103 -7.60 -8.30 6.18
C LEU A 103 -7.66 -9.03 7.52
N ALA A 104 -8.83 -9.63 7.78
CA ALA A 104 -9.03 -10.62 8.83
C ALA A 104 -8.54 -12.03 8.40
N ALA A 105 -8.25 -12.89 9.37
CA ALA A 105 -7.65 -14.21 9.17
C ALA A 105 -8.52 -15.15 8.31
N ASP A 106 -9.85 -15.04 8.42
CA ASP A 106 -10.83 -15.78 7.63
C ASP A 106 -10.91 -15.31 6.16
N GLN A 107 -10.32 -14.15 5.83
CA GLN A 107 -10.24 -13.63 4.47
C GLN A 107 -9.05 -14.17 3.65
N LEU A 108 -8.44 -15.30 4.04
CA LEU A 108 -7.35 -15.94 3.30
C LEU A 108 -7.72 -16.22 1.83
N ALA A 109 -8.95 -16.66 1.56
CA ALA A 109 -9.41 -16.91 0.19
C ALA A 109 -9.45 -15.62 -0.64
N LEU A 110 -9.92 -14.52 -0.04
CA LEU A 110 -9.95 -13.19 -0.66
C LEU A 110 -8.53 -12.66 -0.90
N CYS A 111 -7.64 -12.79 0.08
CA CYS A 111 -6.21 -12.49 -0.06
C CYS A 111 -5.58 -13.20 -1.27
N LYS A 112 -5.77 -14.52 -1.39
CA LYS A 112 -5.23 -15.29 -2.51
C LYS A 112 -5.83 -14.84 -3.83
N ARG A 113 -7.13 -14.55 -3.87
CA ARG A 113 -7.80 -14.05 -5.07
C ARG A 113 -7.19 -12.74 -5.57
N PHE A 114 -6.99 -11.76 -4.68
CA PHE A 114 -6.38 -10.46 -5.01
C PHE A 114 -4.87 -10.50 -5.28
N ALA A 115 -4.21 -11.64 -5.03
CA ALA A 115 -2.83 -11.89 -5.44
C ALA A 115 -2.70 -12.50 -6.86
N THR A 116 -3.80 -12.86 -7.52
CA THR A 116 -3.78 -13.48 -8.86
C THR A 116 -3.99 -12.48 -10.00
N LEU A 117 -3.46 -12.81 -11.18
CA LEU A 117 -3.56 -11.98 -12.39
C LEU A 117 -4.84 -12.21 -13.22
N LYS A 118 -5.69 -13.19 -12.87
CA LYS A 118 -6.79 -13.66 -13.74
C LYS A 118 -8.17 -13.49 -13.11
N GLY A 119 -9.16 -13.32 -13.98
CA GLY A 119 -10.58 -13.29 -13.63
C GLY A 119 -11.08 -11.95 -13.08
N ASP A 120 -12.40 -11.83 -12.98
CA ASP A 120 -13.03 -10.75 -12.24
C ASP A 120 -12.78 -11.00 -10.74
N ARG A 121 -11.88 -10.22 -10.14
CA ARG A 121 -11.51 -10.37 -8.73
C ARG A 121 -12.55 -9.80 -7.77
N PHE A 122 -13.56 -9.08 -8.25
CA PHE A 122 -14.63 -8.51 -7.44
C PHE A 122 -15.97 -9.26 -7.55
N ALA A 123 -16.09 -10.19 -8.51
CA ALA A 123 -17.32 -10.99 -8.64
C ALA A 123 -17.69 -11.70 -7.31
N ASN A 124 -18.93 -11.55 -6.86
CA ASN A 124 -19.46 -12.16 -5.64
C ASN A 124 -18.66 -11.83 -4.35
N ILE A 125 -18.06 -10.65 -4.27
CA ILE A 125 -17.48 -10.12 -3.03
C ILE A 125 -18.37 -9.01 -2.49
N ASP A 126 -18.59 -9.05 -1.18
CA ASP A 126 -19.25 -7.96 -0.47
C ASP A 126 -18.29 -6.77 -0.31
N TYR A 127 -18.73 -5.61 -0.78
CA TYR A 127 -18.03 -4.35 -0.58
C TYR A 127 -19.04 -3.21 -0.62
N ARG A 128 -18.69 -2.13 0.08
CA ARG A 128 -19.38 -0.84 -0.05
C ARG A 128 -18.46 0.17 -0.70
N LEU A 129 -19.03 1.21 -1.28
CA LEU A 129 -18.24 2.30 -1.84
C LEU A 129 -17.89 3.33 -0.76
N SER A 130 -16.66 3.80 -0.79
CA SER A 130 -16.21 4.98 -0.06
C SER A 130 -16.84 6.25 -0.64
N PRO A 131 -16.72 7.40 0.03
CA PRO A 131 -17.15 8.69 -0.50
C PRO A 131 -16.54 9.06 -1.88
N THR A 132 -15.30 8.65 -2.17
CA THR A 132 -14.72 8.81 -3.53
C THR A 132 -15.16 7.73 -4.53
N GLY A 133 -16.03 6.81 -4.10
CA GLY A 133 -16.58 5.74 -4.91
C GLY A 133 -15.62 4.57 -5.11
N LEU A 134 -14.76 4.28 -4.12
CA LEU A 134 -13.80 3.18 -4.16
C LEU A 134 -14.20 2.01 -3.24
N PRO A 135 -13.84 0.75 -3.57
CA PRO A 135 -14.29 -0.39 -2.77
C PRO A 135 -13.64 -0.46 -1.38
N ILE A 136 -14.49 -0.44 -0.36
CA ILE A 136 -14.18 -0.87 1.01
C ILE A 136 -14.72 -2.28 1.17
N LEU A 137 -13.82 -3.25 1.32
CA LEU A 137 -14.14 -4.68 1.35
C LEU A 137 -14.81 -5.06 2.68
N GLY A 138 -15.94 -5.76 2.60
CA GLY A 138 -16.65 -6.28 3.77
C GLY A 138 -15.79 -7.26 4.56
N GLN A 139 -16.03 -7.35 5.88
CA GLN A 139 -15.32 -8.24 6.81
C GLN A 139 -13.81 -7.98 6.97
N SER A 140 -13.28 -6.92 6.37
CA SER A 140 -11.93 -6.42 6.70
C SER A 140 -11.91 -5.96 8.16
N LEU A 141 -10.75 -5.92 8.80
CA LEU A 141 -10.62 -5.38 10.16
C LEU A 141 -10.71 -3.85 10.17
N ALA A 142 -10.04 -3.20 9.23
CA ALA A 142 -9.98 -1.75 9.10
C ALA A 142 -9.80 -1.33 7.63
N TRP A 143 -10.04 -0.05 7.36
CA TRP A 143 -9.81 0.54 6.04
C TRP A 143 -9.31 1.98 6.12
N PHE A 144 -8.57 2.40 5.09
CA PHE A 144 -8.04 3.75 4.92
C PHE A 144 -8.29 4.22 3.48
N GLU A 145 -9.13 5.24 3.30
CA GLU A 145 -9.29 5.95 2.03
C GLU A 145 -8.21 7.03 1.93
N CYS A 146 -7.39 6.92 0.90
CA CYS A 146 -6.18 7.72 0.76
C CYS A 146 -6.19 8.54 -0.53
N HIS A 147 -5.83 9.80 -0.42
CA HIS A 147 -5.34 10.59 -1.53
C HIS A 147 -3.91 10.16 -1.88
N ASN A 148 -3.62 9.93 -3.16
CA ASN A 148 -2.33 9.46 -3.65
C ASN A 148 -1.30 10.62 -3.74
N ARG A 149 -0.83 11.04 -2.57
CA ARG A 149 -0.03 12.25 -2.32
C ARG A 149 1.34 12.23 -3.01
N SER A 150 2.11 11.15 -2.90
CA SER A 150 3.47 11.09 -3.46
C SER A 150 3.83 9.68 -3.92
N ARG A 151 4.73 9.62 -4.92
CA ARG A 151 5.21 8.39 -5.54
C ARG A 151 6.73 8.48 -5.68
N TYR A 152 7.43 7.43 -5.27
CA TYR A 152 8.88 7.36 -5.35
C TYR A 152 9.29 6.11 -6.10
N ASP A 153 10.01 6.29 -7.22
CA ASP A 153 10.56 5.20 -8.01
C ASP A 153 11.80 4.63 -7.31
N GLU A 154 11.70 3.44 -6.72
CA GLU A 154 12.73 2.87 -5.87
C GLU A 154 13.00 1.40 -6.27
N GLY A 155 13.84 1.24 -7.28
CA GLY A 155 14.23 -0.07 -7.81
C GLY A 155 13.15 -0.69 -8.70
N ASP A 156 12.68 -1.90 -8.37
CA ASP A 156 11.65 -2.62 -9.11
C ASP A 156 10.22 -2.33 -8.61
N HIS A 157 10.07 -1.42 -7.64
CA HIS A 157 8.81 -0.99 -7.06
C HIS A 157 8.67 0.53 -7.04
N VAL A 158 7.43 1.00 -6.98
CA VAL A 158 7.10 2.38 -6.60
C VAL A 158 6.56 2.38 -5.18
N ILE A 159 7.06 3.28 -4.34
CA ILE A 159 6.52 3.58 -3.02
C ILE A 159 5.42 4.62 -3.18
N PHE A 160 4.20 4.24 -2.81
CA PHE A 160 3.05 5.13 -2.75
C PHE A 160 2.93 5.66 -1.32
N VAL A 161 2.92 6.98 -1.16
CA VAL A 161 2.57 7.64 0.10
C VAL A 161 1.15 8.17 -0.03
N GLY A 162 0.27 7.69 0.84
CA GLY A 162 -1.13 8.05 0.90
C GLY A 162 -1.38 9.02 2.04
N GLU A 163 -2.07 10.11 1.75
CA GLU A 163 -2.66 10.96 2.78
C GLU A 163 -4.05 10.45 3.10
N VAL A 164 -4.25 10.04 4.35
CA VAL A 164 -5.50 9.41 4.79
C VAL A 164 -6.54 10.49 4.98
N GLU A 165 -7.55 10.49 4.10
CA GLU A 165 -8.67 11.41 4.19
C GLU A 165 -9.75 10.88 5.15
N ARG A 166 -9.90 9.54 5.19
CA ARG A 166 -10.87 8.84 6.05
C ARG A 166 -10.36 7.45 6.40
N CYS A 167 -10.73 6.98 7.58
CA CYS A 167 -10.47 5.62 8.00
C CYS A 167 -11.60 5.09 8.88
N GLY A 168 -11.64 3.77 9.08
CA GLY A 168 -12.57 3.15 10.01
C GLY A 168 -12.15 1.75 10.41
N VAL A 169 -12.64 1.33 11.57
CA VAL A 169 -12.58 -0.04 12.07
C VAL A 169 -13.92 -0.70 11.78
N ILE A 170 -13.89 -1.91 11.24
CA ILE A 170 -15.07 -2.72 10.93
C ILE A 170 -15.23 -3.81 11.99
N ASP A 171 -14.16 -4.53 12.29
CA ASP A 171 -14.11 -5.53 13.37
C ASP A 171 -12.85 -5.34 14.22
N ALA A 172 -13.04 -4.83 15.44
CA ALA A 172 -11.96 -4.59 16.39
C ALA A 172 -11.47 -5.86 17.12
N ASN A 173 -12.27 -6.93 17.08
CA ASN A 173 -12.00 -8.17 17.80
C ASN A 173 -11.58 -9.32 16.86
N GLY A 174 -11.71 -9.13 15.55
CA GLY A 174 -11.31 -10.09 14.53
C GLY A 174 -9.81 -10.38 14.55
N ALA A 175 -9.45 -11.65 14.34
CA ALA A 175 -8.06 -12.06 14.29
C ALA A 175 -7.42 -11.63 12.96
N PRO A 176 -6.21 -11.04 12.94
CA PRO A 176 -5.61 -10.52 11.71
C PRO A 176 -5.03 -11.63 10.84
N LEU A 177 -5.12 -11.46 9.52
CA LEU A 177 -4.35 -12.29 8.59
C LEU A 177 -2.88 -11.83 8.62
N VAL A 178 -1.99 -12.75 8.99
CA VAL A 178 -0.54 -12.51 9.07
C VAL A 178 0.18 -13.28 7.98
N PHE A 179 1.14 -12.63 7.33
CA PHE A 179 2.06 -13.26 6.39
C PHE A 179 3.48 -13.26 6.98
N HIS A 180 4.08 -14.44 7.09
CA HIS A 180 5.41 -14.62 7.66
C HIS A 180 6.06 -15.86 7.04
N ARG A 181 7.34 -15.76 6.64
CA ARG A 181 8.12 -16.87 6.05
C ARG A 181 7.43 -17.57 4.87
N GLY A 182 6.68 -16.83 4.06
CA GLY A 182 5.95 -17.38 2.91
C GLY A 182 4.65 -18.12 3.25
N ALA A 183 4.24 -18.11 4.53
CA ALA A 183 3.03 -18.77 5.01
C ALA A 183 2.03 -17.78 5.62
N PHE A 184 0.76 -18.18 5.62
CA PHE A 184 -0.32 -17.44 6.25
C PHE A 184 -0.58 -17.99 7.65
N SER A 185 -0.78 -17.09 8.60
CA SER A 185 -1.03 -17.38 10.01
C SER A 185 -1.99 -16.34 10.60
N SER A 186 -2.31 -16.50 11.87
CA SER A 186 -2.99 -15.49 12.68
C SER A 186 -2.23 -15.32 14.00
N LEU A 187 -2.59 -14.29 14.77
CA LEU A 187 -1.96 -14.01 16.05
C LEU A 187 -2.66 -14.76 17.18
N THR A 188 -1.86 -15.31 18.08
CA THR A 188 -2.29 -15.67 19.44
C THR A 188 -1.72 -14.61 20.38
N ARG A 189 -2.52 -14.16 21.34
CA ARG A 189 -2.02 -13.24 22.38
C ARG A 189 -0.95 -13.94 23.21
N ILE A 190 0.12 -13.21 23.51
CA ILE A 190 1.18 -13.69 24.40
C ILE A 190 0.91 -13.09 25.77
N GLY A 191 0.73 -13.95 26.79
CA GLY A 191 0.61 -13.52 28.19
C GLY A 191 -0.78 -13.11 28.64
N ASP A 192 -1.84 -13.66 28.04
CA ASP A 192 -3.17 -13.71 28.67
C ASP A 192 -3.16 -14.67 29.87
#